data_AF-A0A537N0G2-F1
#
_entry.id   AF-A0A537N0G2-F1
#
_cell.length_a   1.000
_cell.length_b   1.000
_cell.length_c   1.000
_cell.angle_alpha   90.00
_cell.angle_beta   90.00
_cell.angle_gamma   90.00
#
_symmetry.space_group_name_H-M   'P 1'
#
loop_
_entity.id
_entity.type
_entity.pdbx_description
1 polymer ?
#
loop_
_entity_poly.entity_id
_entity_poly.type
_entity_poly.pdbx_seq_one_letter_code
_entity_poly.pdbx_strand_id
1 'polypeptide(L)'
;MKRCRLRDLGITVGRLSPGPNNAITDVRGVRVGYVTRCKDKPHVVRTGVTVVWPQRDIFSSAVFAGAHSFNGFGEMTGTLWLAEQGLLSSPVAITSTACVGVVRDALCSYAVNSRASDPTMMTVVSETDDTWLSASETFPLTRDMVFEALENAAAGRIAEGNVGGGTGAVCHEFKGGTGTASRVVRAAGARRTVGALVQANFGLRGQFTITGVPVGRAIGYDEIASAYDEPRDAGSLVVLLATDAPLIGKQCERMARRAALGMALVGSKGANGSGDLFLCFSSHNRVPRGRAIHPVEMMDPESMTPLFEAAVEATEEAILNAVTMAETMRGREGRIAHALPLDRVADIVAAHRVQVKSR
;
A
#
# COMPACT_ATOMS: atom_id res chain seq x y z
N MET A 1 -2.77 -25.29 0.33
CA MET A 1 -1.66 -24.74 1.16
C MET A 1 -2.21 -23.64 2.07
N LYS A 2 -1.69 -23.47 3.30
CA LYS A 2 -2.03 -22.29 4.14
C LYS A 2 -1.51 -21.02 3.46
N ARG A 3 -2.17 -19.87 3.65
CA ARG A 3 -1.64 -18.59 3.15
C ARG A 3 -0.27 -18.31 3.73
N CYS A 4 0.65 -17.88 2.88
CA CYS A 4 2.01 -17.50 3.23
C CYS A 4 2.49 -16.41 2.28
N ARG A 5 3.59 -15.73 2.65
CA ARG A 5 4.13 -14.64 1.85
C ARG A 5 4.85 -15.21 0.63
N LEU A 6 5.11 -14.35 -0.35
CA LEU A 6 5.76 -14.74 -1.60
C LEU A 6 7.10 -15.47 -1.37
N ARG A 7 7.91 -14.98 -0.43
CA ARG A 7 9.21 -15.57 -0.10
C ARG A 7 9.11 -16.95 0.54
N ASP A 8 8.03 -17.23 1.26
CA ASP A 8 7.78 -18.55 1.86
C ASP A 8 7.53 -19.61 0.77
N LEU A 9 7.17 -19.19 -0.45
CA LEU A 9 7.05 -20.05 -1.63
C LEU A 9 8.39 -20.27 -2.37
N GLY A 10 9.51 -19.75 -1.84
CA GLY A 10 10.81 -19.81 -2.52
C GLY A 10 10.94 -18.84 -3.72
N ILE A 11 10.05 -17.84 -3.78
CA ILE A 11 10.04 -16.82 -4.84
C ILE A 11 10.61 -15.53 -4.27
N THR A 12 11.66 -15.01 -4.91
CA THR A 12 12.36 -13.79 -4.48
C THR A 12 12.18 -12.71 -5.53
N VAL A 13 11.77 -11.53 -5.08
CA VAL A 13 11.69 -10.32 -5.90
C VAL A 13 13.04 -9.59 -5.84
N GLY A 14 13.58 -9.29 -7.02
CA GLY A 14 14.82 -8.54 -7.17
C GLY A 14 16.02 -9.16 -6.45
N ARG A 15 16.97 -8.33 -6.04
CA ARG A 15 18.24 -8.76 -5.44
C ARG A 15 18.48 -8.21 -4.03
N LEU A 16 17.72 -7.21 -3.60
CA LEU A 16 17.95 -6.55 -2.32
C LEU A 16 17.36 -7.39 -1.17
N SER A 17 18.05 -7.38 -0.04
CA SER A 17 17.58 -8.08 1.16
C SER A 17 16.48 -7.28 1.86
N PRO A 18 15.43 -7.93 2.37
CA PRO A 18 14.41 -7.26 3.18
C PRO A 18 14.94 -6.89 4.57
N GLY A 19 14.20 -6.02 5.26
CA GLY A 19 14.34 -5.82 6.69
C GLY A 19 13.78 -7.01 7.50
N PRO A 20 13.90 -6.99 8.84
CA PRO A 20 13.54 -8.11 9.70
C PRO A 20 12.08 -8.58 9.57
N ASN A 21 11.15 -7.66 9.36
CA ASN A 21 9.73 -7.99 9.20
C ASN A 21 9.32 -8.07 7.74
N ASN A 22 10.22 -7.68 6.82
CA ASN A 22 9.93 -7.42 5.42
C ASN A 22 8.64 -6.58 5.32
N ALA A 23 8.59 -5.44 5.99
CA ALA A 23 7.38 -4.63 6.10
C ALA A 23 7.71 -3.14 6.19
N ILE A 24 6.74 -2.27 5.91
CA ILE A 24 6.93 -0.81 5.99
C ILE A 24 7.41 -0.36 7.38
N THR A 25 7.04 -1.12 8.41
CA THR A 25 7.43 -0.94 9.82
C THR A 25 8.90 -1.26 10.11
N ASP A 26 9.66 -1.80 9.16
CA ASP A 26 11.12 -1.89 9.27
C ASP A 26 11.78 -0.50 9.24
N VAL A 27 11.09 0.52 8.71
CA VAL A 27 11.50 1.92 8.85
C VAL A 27 11.22 2.37 10.29
N ARG A 28 12.28 2.75 11.01
CA ARG A 28 12.20 3.03 12.45
C ARG A 28 11.15 4.09 12.77
N GLY A 29 10.23 3.75 13.68
CA GLY A 29 9.18 4.65 14.17
C GLY A 29 7.86 4.53 13.43
N VAL A 30 7.86 3.93 12.23
CA VAL A 30 6.64 3.68 11.46
C VAL A 30 5.78 2.63 12.17
N ARG A 31 4.48 2.90 12.23
CA ARG A 31 3.48 1.99 12.80
C ARG A 31 2.28 1.86 11.88
N VAL A 32 1.66 0.71 11.88
CA VAL A 32 0.46 0.44 11.08
C VAL A 32 -0.62 -0.09 12.01
N GLY A 33 -1.83 0.44 11.86
CA GLY A 33 -3.03 -0.06 12.51
C GLY A 33 -4.15 -0.24 11.50
N TYR A 34 -5.16 -1.02 11.86
CA TYR A 34 -6.28 -1.30 10.97
C TYR A 34 -7.54 -1.62 11.77
N VAL A 35 -8.67 -1.30 11.18
CA VAL A 35 -9.96 -1.92 11.51
C VAL A 35 -10.48 -2.62 10.27
N THR A 36 -10.85 -3.89 10.44
CA THR A 36 -11.41 -4.76 9.40
C THR A 36 -12.89 -4.96 9.69
N ARG A 37 -13.76 -4.56 8.75
CA ARG A 37 -15.21 -4.64 8.91
C ARG A 37 -15.81 -5.64 7.92
N CYS A 38 -16.18 -6.80 8.46
CA CYS A 38 -16.97 -7.81 7.75
C CYS A 38 -18.34 -7.97 8.42
N LYS A 39 -19.43 -7.82 7.66
CA LYS A 39 -20.81 -8.01 8.13
C LYS A 39 -21.66 -8.60 7.01
N ASP A 40 -22.61 -9.47 7.31
CA ASP A 40 -23.49 -10.06 6.28
C ASP A 40 -24.90 -9.45 6.26
N LYS A 41 -25.32 -8.79 7.34
CA LYS A 41 -26.67 -8.20 7.49
C LYS A 41 -26.61 -6.83 8.19
N PRO A 42 -27.51 -5.86 7.91
CA PRO A 42 -28.53 -5.91 6.86
C PRO A 42 -27.95 -5.83 5.45
N HIS A 43 -26.70 -5.37 5.32
CA HIS A 43 -25.95 -5.34 4.06
C HIS A 43 -24.64 -6.13 4.22
N VAL A 44 -24.18 -6.71 3.11
CA VAL A 44 -22.88 -7.38 3.06
C VAL A 44 -21.78 -6.34 2.95
N VAL A 45 -21.04 -6.15 4.04
CA VAL A 45 -19.93 -5.19 4.15
C VAL A 45 -18.62 -5.96 4.20
N ARG A 46 -17.63 -5.52 3.40
CA ARG A 46 -16.27 -6.05 3.32
C ARG A 46 -15.31 -4.88 3.14
N THR A 47 -15.12 -4.08 4.18
CA THR A 47 -14.33 -2.85 4.09
C THR A 47 -13.52 -2.63 5.35
N GLY A 48 -12.87 -1.49 5.46
CA GLY A 48 -12.11 -1.11 6.64
C GLY A 48 -11.29 0.13 6.42
N VAL A 49 -10.40 0.38 7.37
CA VAL A 49 -9.41 1.45 7.29
C VAL A 49 -8.07 0.91 7.72
N THR A 50 -7.03 1.25 6.98
CA THR A 50 -5.63 1.05 7.35
C THR A 50 -5.03 2.43 7.65
N VAL A 51 -4.33 2.58 8.76
CA VAL A 51 -3.63 3.83 9.11
C VAL A 51 -2.14 3.59 9.27
N VAL A 52 -1.34 4.50 8.73
CA VAL A 52 0.12 4.49 8.81
C VAL A 52 0.58 5.74 9.53
N TRP A 53 1.21 5.53 10.69
CA TRP A 53 1.89 6.58 11.42
C TRP A 53 3.35 6.66 10.94
N PRO A 54 3.79 7.80 10.39
CA PRO A 54 5.21 8.01 10.10
C PRO A 54 6.07 7.95 11.38
N GLN A 55 5.51 8.47 12.47
CA GLN A 55 6.08 8.54 13.82
C GLN A 55 5.00 8.92 14.83
N ARG A 56 5.24 8.69 16.13
CA ARG A 56 4.27 8.98 17.19
C ARG A 56 3.95 10.47 17.38
N ASP A 57 4.94 11.33 17.18
CA ASP A 57 4.88 12.78 17.41
C ASP A 57 4.47 13.57 16.16
N ILE A 58 3.84 12.94 15.17
CA ILE A 58 3.57 13.54 13.85
C ILE A 58 2.74 14.84 13.90
N PHE A 59 1.87 14.97 14.91
CA PHE A 59 1.02 16.15 15.12
C PHE A 59 1.75 17.38 15.66
N SER A 60 2.96 17.21 16.18
CA SER A 60 3.81 18.30 16.68
C SER A 60 5.11 18.45 15.89
N SER A 61 5.53 17.39 15.20
CA SER A 61 6.71 17.35 14.34
C SER A 61 6.39 16.70 13.00
N ALA A 62 6.36 17.52 11.95
CA ALA A 62 6.12 17.05 10.60
C ALA A 62 7.37 16.34 10.03
N VAL A 63 7.15 15.55 8.98
CA VAL A 63 8.20 14.88 8.21
C VAL A 63 8.12 15.28 6.74
N PHE A 64 9.22 15.15 6.00
CA PHE A 64 9.17 15.39 4.56
C PHE A 64 8.43 14.26 3.83
N ALA A 65 7.55 14.65 2.90
CA ALA A 65 6.77 13.75 2.08
C ALA A 65 6.55 14.31 0.67
N GLY A 66 6.19 13.43 -0.25
CA GLY A 66 5.89 13.76 -1.65
C GLY A 66 4.95 12.72 -2.25
N ALA A 67 3.99 13.16 -3.06
CA ALA A 67 2.99 12.30 -3.70
C ALA A 67 3.12 12.32 -5.23
N HIS A 68 2.67 11.26 -5.88
CA HIS A 68 2.62 11.14 -7.32
C HIS A 68 1.32 10.44 -7.74
N SER A 69 0.55 11.11 -8.60
CA SER A 69 -0.56 10.50 -9.32
C SER A 69 -0.03 9.96 -10.65
N PHE A 70 -0.09 8.64 -10.83
CA PHE A 70 0.22 8.01 -12.11
C PHE A 70 -1.02 7.98 -13.00
N ASN A 71 -2.17 7.55 -12.44
CA ASN A 71 -3.48 7.71 -13.04
C ASN A 71 -4.49 8.22 -11.99
N GLY A 72 -5.09 9.38 -12.26
CA GLY A 72 -5.87 10.14 -11.26
C GLY A 72 -7.32 9.72 -11.08
N PHE A 73 -7.70 8.49 -11.45
CA PHE A 73 -9.06 7.97 -11.26
C PHE A 73 -9.29 7.51 -9.82
N GLY A 74 -9.12 8.41 -8.85
CA GLY A 74 -9.25 8.13 -7.42
C GLY A 74 -8.99 9.36 -6.56
N GLU A 75 -9.01 9.17 -5.24
CA GLU A 75 -8.86 10.26 -4.27
C GLU A 75 -7.65 10.09 -3.34
N MET A 76 -6.96 11.20 -3.06
CA MET A 76 -5.96 11.33 -2.02
C MET A 76 -6.01 12.75 -1.46
N THR A 77 -6.66 12.90 -0.31
CA THR A 77 -6.84 14.20 0.33
C THR A 77 -5.51 14.77 0.85
N GLY A 78 -5.47 16.08 1.10
CA GLY A 78 -4.28 16.75 1.65
C GLY A 78 -3.11 16.91 0.68
N THR A 79 -3.20 16.36 -0.53
CA THR A 79 -2.13 16.38 -1.54
C THR A 79 -1.75 17.78 -2.01
N LEU A 80 -2.69 18.72 -2.07
CA LEU A 80 -2.39 20.12 -2.44
C LEU A 80 -1.40 20.77 -1.46
N TRP A 81 -1.65 20.61 -0.15
CA TRP A 81 -0.76 21.16 0.86
C TRP A 81 0.57 20.41 0.94
N LEU A 82 0.51 19.10 0.75
CA LEU A 82 1.71 18.26 0.65
C LEU A 82 2.57 18.65 -0.56
N ALA A 83 1.98 19.02 -1.70
CA ALA A 83 2.71 19.48 -2.88
C ALA A 83 3.32 20.87 -2.67
N GLU A 84 2.63 21.76 -1.96
CA GLU A 84 3.10 23.12 -1.65
C GLU A 84 4.28 23.10 -0.66
N GLN A 85 4.15 22.34 0.44
CA GLN A 85 5.16 22.38 1.52
C GLN A 85 6.14 21.21 1.50
N GLY A 86 5.78 20.09 0.88
CA GLY A 86 6.54 18.85 0.99
C GLY A 86 6.52 18.25 2.40
N LEU A 87 5.54 18.58 3.24
CA LEU A 87 5.46 18.16 4.64
C LEU A 87 4.19 17.35 4.93
N LEU A 88 4.37 16.23 5.64
CA LEU A 88 3.31 15.42 6.20
C LEU A 88 3.26 15.63 7.72
N SER A 89 2.09 16.02 8.24
CA SER A 89 1.86 16.34 9.65
C SER A 89 0.75 15.50 10.29
N SER A 90 0.29 14.46 9.61
CA SER A 90 -0.70 13.51 10.13
C SER A 90 -0.30 12.07 9.82
N PRO A 91 -0.95 11.08 10.47
CA PRO A 91 -1.04 9.74 9.91
C PRO A 91 -1.66 9.78 8.52
N VAL A 92 -1.35 8.79 7.69
CA VAL A 92 -1.99 8.55 6.40
C VAL A 92 -2.99 7.41 6.55
N ALA A 93 -4.21 7.57 6.04
CA ALA A 93 -5.20 6.49 6.03
C ALA A 93 -5.49 5.99 4.60
N ILE A 94 -5.81 4.71 4.47
CA ILE A 94 -6.31 4.09 3.24
C ILE A 94 -7.61 3.36 3.55
N THR A 95 -8.65 3.58 2.75
CA THR A 95 -9.99 3.01 2.96
C THR A 95 -10.73 2.75 1.64
N SER A 96 -12.05 2.56 1.70
CA SER A 96 -12.96 2.52 0.55
C SER A 96 -13.26 3.92 0.02
N THR A 97 -13.50 4.04 -1.29
CA THR A 97 -13.87 5.30 -1.96
C THR A 97 -15.00 6.03 -1.23
N ALA A 98 -16.05 5.29 -0.84
CA ALA A 98 -17.22 5.88 -0.17
C ALA A 98 -16.90 6.42 1.23
N CYS A 99 -15.82 5.97 1.87
CA CYS A 99 -15.49 6.30 3.25
C CYS A 99 -14.43 7.41 3.41
N VAL A 100 -13.86 7.94 2.32
CA VAL A 100 -12.79 8.96 2.38
C VAL A 100 -13.17 10.14 3.26
N GLY A 101 -14.38 10.70 3.09
CA GLY A 101 -14.84 11.85 3.86
C GLY A 101 -14.90 11.56 5.37
N VAL A 102 -15.52 10.45 5.77
CA VAL A 102 -15.68 10.08 7.18
C VAL A 102 -14.32 9.81 7.83
N VAL A 103 -13.40 9.18 7.12
CA VAL A 103 -12.06 8.88 7.62
C VAL A 103 -11.23 10.17 7.74
N ARG A 104 -11.33 11.06 6.76
CA ARG A 104 -10.65 12.37 6.78
C ARG A 104 -11.09 13.20 7.98
N ASP A 105 -12.40 13.31 8.21
CA ASP A 105 -12.94 14.09 9.32
C ASP A 105 -12.62 13.45 10.68
N ALA A 106 -12.56 12.12 10.74
CA ALA A 106 -12.09 11.41 11.91
C ALA A 106 -10.60 11.68 12.18
N LEU A 107 -9.71 11.66 11.18
CA LEU A 107 -8.31 12.03 11.37
C LEU A 107 -8.16 13.46 11.91
N CYS A 108 -8.92 14.42 11.36
CA CYS A 108 -8.93 15.80 11.86
C CYS A 108 -9.40 15.87 13.32
N SER A 109 -10.49 15.16 13.65
CA SER A 109 -11.02 15.09 15.02
C SER A 109 -10.01 14.47 15.99
N TYR A 110 -9.33 13.41 15.58
CA TYR A 110 -8.31 12.75 16.39
C TYR A 110 -7.11 13.67 16.64
N ALA A 111 -6.68 14.42 15.63
CA ALA A 111 -5.62 15.42 15.77
C ALA A 111 -6.00 16.49 16.81
N VAL A 112 -7.21 17.04 16.75
CA VAL A 112 -7.71 18.01 17.74
C VAL A 112 -7.72 17.41 19.15
N ASN A 113 -8.23 16.18 19.30
CA ASN A 113 -8.26 15.47 20.59
C ASN A 113 -6.84 15.18 21.13
N SER A 114 -5.89 14.95 20.23
CA SER A 114 -4.47 14.75 20.53
C SER A 114 -3.72 16.06 20.77
N ARG A 115 -4.42 17.20 20.83
CA ARG A 115 -3.86 18.55 20.98
C ARG A 115 -2.82 18.86 19.90
N ALA A 116 -3.13 18.50 18.66
CA ALA A 116 -2.30 18.85 17.51
C ALA A 116 -2.01 20.35 17.50
N SER A 117 -0.79 20.68 17.10
CA SER A 117 -0.30 22.06 17.06
C SER A 117 -0.91 22.89 15.93
N ASP A 118 -1.71 22.26 15.05
CA ASP A 118 -2.57 22.91 14.06
C ASP A 118 -3.99 22.37 14.19
N PRO A 119 -5.00 23.23 14.38
CA PRO A 119 -6.39 22.81 14.25
C PRO A 119 -6.84 22.65 12.79
N THR A 120 -6.08 23.13 11.79
CA THR A 120 -6.43 23.13 10.37
C THR A 120 -5.64 22.12 9.52
N MET A 121 -5.17 21.02 10.14
CA MET A 121 -4.34 20.06 9.42
C MET A 121 -5.00 19.47 8.18
N MET A 122 -4.27 19.51 7.08
CA MET A 122 -4.60 18.86 5.82
C MET A 122 -4.21 17.37 5.91
N THR A 123 -5.09 16.58 6.53
CA THR A 123 -4.89 15.14 6.69
C THR A 123 -4.92 14.42 5.35
N VAL A 124 -4.18 13.31 5.25
CA VAL A 124 -4.07 12.51 4.03
C VAL A 124 -4.85 11.21 4.17
N VAL A 125 -5.86 11.06 3.33
CA VAL A 125 -6.68 9.85 3.19
C VAL A 125 -6.76 9.50 1.72
N SER A 126 -6.43 8.25 1.39
CA SER A 126 -6.57 7.71 0.04
C SER A 126 -7.47 6.48 0.05
N GLU A 127 -7.75 5.92 -1.13
CA GLU A 127 -8.78 4.91 -1.27
C GLU A 127 -8.54 3.94 -2.42
N THR A 128 -9.24 2.80 -2.35
CA THR A 128 -9.55 2.00 -3.54
C THR A 128 -11.03 1.59 -3.48
N ASP A 129 -11.63 1.36 -4.64
CA ASP A 129 -13.03 0.96 -4.74
C ASP A 129 -13.29 -0.52 -4.39
N ASP A 130 -13.93 -0.77 -3.25
CA ASP A 130 -14.34 -2.11 -2.80
C ASP A 130 -15.84 -2.40 -3.00
N THR A 131 -16.57 -1.54 -3.73
CA THR A 131 -18.02 -1.66 -3.94
C THR A 131 -18.43 -2.95 -4.65
N TRP A 132 -17.50 -3.62 -5.34
CA TRP A 132 -17.76 -4.92 -5.96
C TRP A 132 -18.12 -5.99 -4.92
N LEU A 133 -17.37 -6.08 -3.81
CA LEU A 133 -17.59 -7.06 -2.74
C LEU A 133 -18.35 -6.49 -1.54
N SER A 134 -18.40 -5.18 -1.38
CA SER A 134 -18.92 -4.50 -0.20
C SER A 134 -20.08 -3.55 -0.55
N ALA A 135 -21.07 -3.45 0.33
CA ALA A 135 -22.06 -2.39 0.32
C ALA A 135 -21.49 -1.11 0.94
N SER A 136 -20.40 -0.58 0.38
CA SER A 136 -19.67 0.56 0.93
C SER A 136 -20.44 1.89 0.84
N GLU A 137 -21.45 1.97 -0.03
CA GLU A 137 -22.42 3.07 -0.11
C GLU A 137 -23.27 3.22 1.15
N THR A 138 -23.24 2.24 2.06
CA THR A 138 -23.91 2.31 3.36
C THR A 138 -23.10 3.05 4.42
N PHE A 139 -21.92 3.58 4.06
CA PHE A 139 -20.97 4.27 4.94
C PHE A 139 -20.72 3.52 6.26
N PRO A 140 -20.21 2.28 6.20
CA PRO A 140 -20.17 1.39 7.35
C PRO A 140 -19.09 1.73 8.38
N LEU A 141 -18.19 2.69 8.07
CA LEU A 141 -17.15 3.14 8.98
C LEU A 141 -17.62 4.32 9.81
N THR A 142 -17.29 4.28 11.11
CA THR A 142 -17.55 5.36 12.04
C THR A 142 -16.24 6.04 12.44
N ARG A 143 -16.34 7.24 13.02
CA ARG A 143 -15.19 7.93 13.62
C ARG A 143 -14.45 7.05 14.62
N ASP A 144 -15.18 6.36 15.49
CA ASP A 144 -14.59 5.56 16.56
C ASP A 144 -13.81 4.35 16.02
N MET A 145 -14.23 3.77 14.89
CA MET A 145 -13.45 2.74 14.20
C MET A 145 -12.12 3.29 13.64
N VAL A 146 -12.11 4.55 13.17
CA VAL A 146 -10.86 5.18 12.72
C VAL A 146 -9.95 5.46 13.91
N PHE A 147 -10.50 5.86 15.06
CA PHE A 147 -9.74 6.05 16.30
C PHE A 147 -9.15 4.72 16.79
N GLU A 148 -9.93 3.64 16.76
CA GLU A 148 -9.45 2.30 17.09
C GLU A 148 -8.27 1.90 16.19
N ALA A 149 -8.35 2.14 14.88
CA ALA A 149 -7.24 1.87 13.97
C ALA A 149 -5.99 2.69 14.32
N LEU A 150 -6.15 3.96 14.70
CA LEU A 150 -5.05 4.84 15.12
C LEU A 150 -4.39 4.37 16.42
N GLU A 151 -5.19 3.97 17.40
CA GLU A 151 -4.75 3.57 18.73
C GLU A 151 -4.07 2.19 18.72
N ASN A 152 -4.56 1.27 17.89
CA ASN A 152 -3.99 -0.08 17.74
C ASN A 152 -2.75 -0.13 16.82
N ALA A 153 -2.26 1.02 16.34
CA ALA A 153 -1.13 1.06 15.43
C ALA A 153 0.19 0.59 16.08
N ALA A 154 0.78 -0.47 15.51
CA ALA A 154 1.95 -1.14 16.04
C ALA A 154 3.10 -1.21 15.01
N ALA A 155 4.32 -1.38 15.54
CA ALA A 155 5.50 -1.71 14.73
C ALA A 155 5.64 -3.24 14.61
N GLY A 156 6.68 -3.72 13.93
CA GLY A 156 6.92 -5.15 13.73
C GLY A 156 6.12 -5.74 12.57
N ARG A 157 5.95 -7.06 12.55
CA ARG A 157 5.19 -7.75 11.49
C ARG A 157 3.71 -7.33 11.52
N ILE A 158 3.14 -7.07 10.34
CA ILE A 158 1.74 -6.65 10.19
C ILE A 158 0.94 -7.70 9.42
N ALA A 159 -0.39 -7.68 9.59
CA ALA A 159 -1.30 -8.52 8.82
C ALA A 159 -1.40 -8.02 7.37
N GLU A 160 -1.66 -8.96 6.45
CA GLU A 160 -1.74 -8.75 5.00
C GLU A 160 -2.95 -9.52 4.44
N GLY A 161 -3.33 -9.26 3.19
CA GLY A 161 -4.52 -9.80 2.56
C GLY A 161 -5.79 -9.04 2.96
N ASN A 162 -6.76 -9.75 3.53
CA ASN A 162 -8.13 -9.26 3.76
C ASN A 162 -8.27 -8.41 5.03
N VAL A 163 -7.45 -7.37 5.19
CA VAL A 163 -7.42 -6.54 6.40
C VAL A 163 -7.43 -5.04 6.10
N GLY A 164 -7.98 -4.26 7.03
CA GLY A 164 -8.02 -2.81 6.94
C GLY A 164 -8.78 -2.33 5.70
N GLY A 165 -8.29 -1.28 5.05
CA GLY A 165 -8.90 -0.79 3.81
C GLY A 165 -8.89 -1.82 2.67
N GLY A 166 -7.94 -2.77 2.67
CA GLY A 166 -7.82 -3.84 1.68
C GLY A 166 -8.84 -4.98 1.82
N THR A 167 -9.75 -4.92 2.80
CA THR A 167 -10.68 -6.01 3.12
C THR A 167 -11.46 -6.49 1.89
N GLY A 168 -12.10 -5.59 1.15
CA GLY A 168 -12.93 -5.91 -0.01
C GLY A 168 -12.22 -5.83 -1.36
N ALA A 169 -10.89 -5.68 -1.38
CA ALA A 169 -10.15 -5.46 -2.62
C ALA A 169 -10.00 -6.72 -3.49
N VAL A 170 -9.92 -6.54 -4.80
CA VAL A 170 -9.71 -7.55 -5.84
C VAL A 170 -8.55 -7.11 -6.72
N CYS A 171 -7.55 -7.97 -6.93
CA CYS A 171 -6.36 -7.64 -7.71
C CYS A 171 -6.06 -8.76 -8.72
N HIS A 172 -5.88 -8.38 -9.99
CA HIS A 172 -5.72 -9.31 -11.10
C HIS A 172 -6.82 -10.40 -11.14
N GLU A 173 -8.04 -10.00 -10.79
CA GLU A 173 -9.23 -10.85 -10.71
C GLU A 173 -9.13 -12.03 -9.70
N PHE A 174 -8.13 -11.99 -8.83
CA PHE A 174 -8.06 -12.76 -7.59
C PHE A 174 -8.40 -11.84 -6.41
N LYS A 175 -8.55 -12.42 -5.23
CA LYS A 175 -8.63 -11.61 -4.01
C LYS A 175 -7.33 -10.79 -3.85
N GLY A 176 -7.48 -9.48 -3.71
CA GLY A 176 -6.41 -8.55 -3.40
C GLY A 176 -6.42 -8.13 -1.93
N GLY A 177 -5.87 -6.95 -1.62
CA GLY A 177 -5.93 -6.38 -0.28
C GLY A 177 -4.70 -5.61 0.15
N THR A 178 -4.43 -5.65 1.45
CA THR A 178 -3.29 -4.98 2.06
C THR A 178 -2.03 -5.83 1.91
N GLY A 179 -0.93 -5.26 1.45
CA GLY A 179 0.36 -5.96 1.39
C GLY A 179 1.52 -5.07 1.78
N THR A 180 2.64 -5.67 2.17
CA THR A 180 3.82 -4.92 2.56
C THR A 180 5.12 -5.63 2.19
N ALA A 181 6.19 -4.86 2.06
CA ALA A 181 7.55 -5.35 1.92
C ALA A 181 8.53 -4.27 2.38
N SER A 182 9.79 -4.64 2.52
CA SER A 182 10.87 -3.67 2.72
C SER A 182 12.15 -4.12 2.02
N ARG A 183 13.08 -3.17 1.87
CA ARG A 183 14.43 -3.38 1.38
C ARG A 183 15.42 -2.60 2.22
N VAL A 184 16.57 -3.22 2.42
CA VAL A 184 17.73 -2.61 3.04
C VAL A 184 18.79 -2.40 1.98
N VAL A 185 19.29 -1.17 1.87
CA VAL A 185 20.32 -0.78 0.89
C VAL A 185 21.44 0.01 1.54
N ARG A 186 22.61 0.05 0.89
CA ARG A 186 23.68 0.98 1.22
C ARG A 186 23.58 2.19 0.30
N ALA A 187 23.32 3.36 0.86
CA ALA A 187 23.21 4.62 0.12
C ALA A 187 23.91 5.74 0.91
N ALA A 188 24.70 6.57 0.22
CA ALA A 188 25.51 7.63 0.83
C ALA A 188 26.33 7.14 2.04
N GLY A 189 27.00 5.98 1.89
CA GLY A 189 27.85 5.41 2.95
C GLY A 189 27.12 4.77 4.14
N ALA A 190 25.79 4.86 4.22
CA ALA A 190 24.99 4.35 5.34
C ALA A 190 24.02 3.25 4.91
N ARG A 191 23.68 2.36 5.84
CA ARG A 191 22.57 1.42 5.68
C ARG A 191 21.25 2.19 5.81
N ARG A 192 20.37 2.05 4.82
CA ARG A 192 19.05 2.69 4.74
C ARG A 192 17.97 1.65 4.51
N THR A 193 16.77 1.96 4.94
CA THR A 193 15.59 1.13 4.77
C THR A 193 14.58 1.84 3.88
N VAL A 194 13.99 1.12 2.93
CA VAL A 194 12.80 1.55 2.19
C VAL A 194 11.71 0.52 2.44
N GLY A 195 10.58 0.97 2.97
CA GLY A 195 9.41 0.16 3.25
C GLY A 195 8.26 0.52 2.32
N ALA A 196 7.44 -0.45 1.94
CA ALA A 196 6.24 -0.25 1.14
C ALA A 196 5.02 -0.88 1.84
N LEU A 197 3.90 -0.18 1.84
CA LEU A 197 2.58 -0.70 2.16
C LEU A 197 1.64 -0.35 1.02
N VAL A 198 0.85 -1.32 0.57
CA VAL A 198 -0.07 -1.17 -0.56
C VAL A 198 -1.48 -1.57 -0.19
N GLN A 199 -2.45 -0.97 -0.86
CA GLN A 199 -3.80 -1.49 -1.01
C GLN A 199 -4.01 -1.85 -2.48
N ALA A 200 -3.87 -3.14 -2.81
CA ALA A 200 -3.88 -3.64 -4.18
C ALA A 200 -5.31 -4.06 -4.59
N ASN A 201 -5.92 -3.27 -5.48
CA ASN A 201 -7.27 -3.45 -5.98
C ASN A 201 -7.36 -3.23 -7.50
N PHE A 202 -6.39 -3.71 -8.28
CA PHE A 202 -6.27 -3.36 -9.71
C PHE A 202 -5.91 -4.55 -10.59
N GLY A 203 -6.03 -4.34 -11.90
CA GLY A 203 -5.35 -5.12 -12.93
C GLY A 203 -6.16 -6.28 -13.48
N LEU A 204 -5.83 -6.64 -14.71
CA LEU A 204 -6.43 -7.76 -15.45
C LEU A 204 -5.65 -9.07 -15.20
N ARG A 205 -6.35 -10.22 -15.09
CA ARG A 205 -5.74 -11.54 -14.86
C ARG A 205 -4.66 -11.85 -15.89
N GLY A 206 -4.95 -11.70 -17.18
CA GLY A 206 -4.02 -12.04 -18.27
C GLY A 206 -2.73 -11.22 -18.32
N GLN A 207 -2.66 -10.13 -17.54
CA GLN A 207 -1.47 -9.30 -17.38
C GLN A 207 -0.62 -9.72 -16.17
N PHE A 208 -1.18 -10.46 -15.21
CA PHE A 208 -0.55 -10.74 -13.92
C PHE A 208 0.76 -11.52 -14.09
N THR A 209 1.85 -10.91 -13.62
CA THR A 209 3.18 -11.49 -13.61
C THR A 209 3.73 -11.62 -12.21
N ILE A 210 4.50 -12.68 -11.96
CA ILE A 210 5.27 -12.86 -10.73
C ILE A 210 6.73 -13.02 -11.12
N THR A 211 7.57 -12.03 -10.80
CA THR A 211 9.01 -12.04 -11.14
C THR A 211 9.26 -12.32 -12.63
N GLY A 212 8.44 -11.73 -13.51
CA GLY A 212 8.49 -11.92 -14.96
C GLY A 212 7.79 -13.17 -15.50
N VAL A 213 7.33 -14.09 -14.65
CA VAL A 213 6.58 -15.29 -15.06
C VAL A 213 5.10 -14.92 -15.30
N PRO A 214 4.50 -15.24 -16.46
CA PRO A 214 3.12 -14.85 -16.80
C PRO A 214 2.05 -15.74 -16.10
N VAL A 215 2.05 -15.72 -14.77
CA VAL A 215 1.20 -16.56 -13.91
C VAL A 215 -0.28 -16.41 -14.23
N GLY A 216 -0.74 -15.19 -14.51
CA GLY A 216 -2.15 -14.95 -14.82
C GLY A 216 -2.64 -15.60 -16.12
N ARG A 217 -1.73 -15.89 -17.06
CA ARG A 217 -2.08 -16.65 -18.29
C ARG A 217 -2.04 -18.16 -18.06
N ALA A 218 -1.23 -18.60 -17.10
CA ALA A 218 -1.10 -20.01 -16.75
C ALA A 218 -2.24 -20.49 -15.84
N ILE A 219 -2.82 -19.61 -15.00
CA ILE A 219 -4.01 -19.90 -14.19
C ILE A 219 -5.24 -19.35 -14.90
N GLY A 220 -5.82 -20.19 -15.78
CA GLY A 220 -6.99 -19.86 -16.59
C GLY A 220 -8.27 -19.66 -15.78
N TYR A 221 -9.28 -19.07 -16.43
CA TYR A 221 -10.61 -18.82 -15.84
C TYR A 221 -11.41 -20.10 -15.61
N ASP A 222 -11.08 -21.17 -16.32
CA ASP A 222 -11.59 -22.54 -16.16
C ASP A 222 -11.06 -23.22 -14.89
N GLU A 223 -9.83 -22.87 -14.47
CA GLU A 223 -9.23 -23.36 -13.22
C GLU A 223 -9.73 -22.54 -12.01
N ILE A 224 -9.64 -21.21 -12.10
CA ILE A 224 -10.09 -20.29 -11.07
C ILE A 224 -10.93 -19.19 -11.71
N ALA A 225 -12.23 -19.20 -11.42
CA ALA A 225 -13.18 -18.20 -11.88
C ALA A 225 -12.69 -16.77 -11.59
N SER A 226 -13.03 -15.84 -12.48
CA SER A 226 -12.83 -14.42 -12.23
C SER A 226 -13.68 -13.95 -11.04
N ALA A 227 -13.20 -12.93 -10.33
CA ALA A 227 -14.01 -12.22 -9.37
C ALA A 227 -15.15 -11.42 -10.03
N TYR A 228 -14.99 -11.06 -11.31
CA TYR A 228 -15.93 -10.26 -12.09
C TYR A 228 -16.67 -11.12 -13.11
N ASP A 229 -17.85 -10.68 -13.53
CA ASP A 229 -18.64 -11.39 -14.55
C ASP A 229 -17.96 -11.36 -15.93
N GLU A 230 -17.20 -10.30 -16.21
CA GLU A 230 -16.37 -10.15 -17.40
C GLU A 230 -14.94 -9.72 -17.00
N PRO A 231 -13.91 -10.10 -17.78
CA PRO A 231 -12.55 -9.64 -17.56
C PRO A 231 -12.48 -8.12 -17.50
N ARG A 232 -11.93 -7.58 -16.40
CA ARG A 232 -11.97 -6.14 -16.09
C ARG A 232 -10.56 -5.59 -15.93
N ASP A 233 -10.16 -4.67 -16.80
CA ASP A 233 -8.93 -3.88 -16.66
C ASP A 233 -9.27 -2.50 -16.06
N ALA A 234 -9.40 -2.46 -14.74
CA ALA A 234 -9.73 -1.26 -13.95
C ALA A 234 -9.29 -1.50 -12.49
N GLY A 235 -9.62 -0.58 -11.58
CA GLY A 235 -9.43 -0.75 -10.15
C GLY A 235 -8.77 0.45 -9.49
N SER A 236 -7.89 0.21 -8.52
CA SER A 236 -7.00 1.23 -7.95
C SER A 236 -5.81 0.56 -7.25
N LEU A 237 -4.69 1.27 -7.21
CA LEU A 237 -3.55 0.94 -6.36
C LEU A 237 -3.12 2.18 -5.56
N VAL A 238 -3.18 2.07 -4.24
CA VAL A 238 -2.52 3.02 -3.34
C VAL A 238 -1.21 2.42 -2.86
N VAL A 239 -0.11 3.18 -3.00
CA VAL A 239 1.21 2.80 -2.47
C VAL A 239 1.72 3.86 -1.50
N LEU A 240 2.04 3.44 -0.28
CA LEU A 240 2.76 4.23 0.70
C LEU A 240 4.20 3.71 0.83
N LEU A 241 5.16 4.57 0.52
CA LEU A 241 6.59 4.33 0.73
C LEU A 241 7.07 5.08 1.98
N ALA A 242 7.95 4.44 2.75
CA ALA A 242 8.63 5.03 3.88
C ALA A 242 10.14 4.83 3.75
N THR A 243 10.94 5.77 4.23
CA THR A 243 12.40 5.58 4.35
C THR A 243 13.01 6.29 5.55
N ASP A 244 14.19 5.85 5.97
CA ASP A 244 15.05 6.51 6.97
C ASP A 244 16.20 7.33 6.34
N ALA A 245 16.22 7.43 5.01
CA ALA A 245 17.16 8.29 4.28
C ALA A 245 16.82 9.78 4.44
N PRO A 246 17.82 10.69 4.57
CA PRO A 246 17.61 12.13 4.69
C PRO A 246 17.08 12.72 3.37
N LEU A 247 15.78 12.63 3.15
CA LEU A 247 15.11 13.15 1.97
C LEU A 247 14.30 14.40 2.31
N ILE A 248 14.24 15.34 1.37
CA ILE A 248 13.31 16.48 1.39
C ILE A 248 12.09 16.20 0.50
N GLY A 249 11.06 17.06 0.56
CA GLY A 249 9.78 16.83 -0.12
C GLY A 249 9.89 16.44 -1.60
N LYS A 250 10.71 17.16 -2.39
CA LYS A 250 10.92 16.85 -3.80
C LYS A 250 11.59 15.49 -4.03
N GLN A 251 12.46 15.06 -3.13
CA GLN A 251 13.11 13.76 -3.19
C GLN A 251 12.15 12.63 -2.81
N CYS A 252 11.26 12.86 -1.84
CA CYS A 252 10.15 11.96 -1.56
C CYS A 252 9.21 11.83 -2.79
N GLU A 253 8.92 12.91 -3.49
CA GLU A 253 8.13 12.86 -4.73
C GLU A 253 8.81 11.98 -5.80
N ARG A 254 10.14 12.11 -5.97
CA ARG A 254 10.93 11.24 -6.87
C ARG A 254 10.85 9.77 -6.47
N MET A 255 10.85 9.47 -5.17
CA MET A 255 10.65 8.11 -4.65
C MET A 255 9.25 7.58 -4.96
N ALA A 256 8.20 8.37 -4.71
CA ALA A 256 6.81 8.00 -4.97
C ALA A 256 6.60 7.57 -6.45
N ARG A 257 7.22 8.27 -7.40
CA ARG A 257 7.19 7.90 -8.83
C ARG A 257 7.72 6.50 -9.14
N ARG A 258 8.60 5.93 -8.30
CA ARG A 258 9.18 4.59 -8.51
C ARG A 258 8.17 3.48 -8.22
N ALA A 259 7.12 3.75 -7.45
CA ALA A 259 6.05 2.79 -7.24
C ALA A 259 5.37 2.37 -8.57
N ALA A 260 5.30 3.27 -9.56
CA ALA A 260 4.80 2.96 -10.90
C ALA A 260 5.57 1.81 -11.56
N LEU A 261 6.89 1.76 -11.38
CA LEU A 261 7.72 0.70 -11.96
C LEU A 261 7.49 -0.65 -11.26
N GLY A 262 7.35 -0.65 -9.93
CA GLY A 262 6.99 -1.86 -9.17
C GLY A 262 5.61 -2.39 -9.56
N MET A 263 4.65 -1.49 -9.78
CA MET A 263 3.32 -1.80 -10.30
C MET A 263 3.37 -2.36 -11.74
N ALA A 264 4.25 -1.83 -12.59
CA ALA A 264 4.41 -2.34 -13.95
C ALA A 264 5.00 -3.76 -13.98
N LEU A 265 5.91 -4.10 -13.05
CA LEU A 265 6.55 -5.42 -12.96
C LEU A 265 5.58 -6.55 -12.57
N VAL A 266 4.44 -6.22 -11.96
CA VAL A 266 3.34 -7.17 -11.69
C VAL A 266 2.30 -7.21 -12.81
N GLY A 267 2.50 -6.43 -13.87
CA GLY A 267 1.74 -6.52 -15.12
C GLY A 267 0.88 -5.32 -15.47
N SER A 268 0.70 -4.36 -14.55
CA SER A 268 -0.16 -3.19 -14.80
C SER A 268 0.32 -2.35 -15.97
N LYS A 269 -0.64 -1.75 -16.66
CA LYS A 269 -0.40 -0.74 -17.71
C LYS A 269 -1.03 0.61 -17.39
N GLY A 270 -1.62 0.79 -16.21
CA GLY A 270 -2.37 2.00 -15.86
C GLY A 270 -3.68 2.11 -16.62
N ALA A 271 -4.60 1.18 -16.37
CA ALA A 271 -5.89 1.20 -17.04
C ALA A 271 -6.65 2.50 -16.76
N ASN A 272 -7.45 2.97 -17.72
CA ASN A 272 -8.19 4.24 -17.60
C ASN A 272 -9.02 4.31 -16.30
N GLY A 273 -9.69 3.21 -15.93
CA GLY A 273 -10.47 3.11 -14.71
C GLY A 273 -9.66 2.70 -13.47
N SER A 274 -8.33 2.91 -13.44
CA SER A 274 -7.45 2.55 -12.32
C SER A 274 -6.97 3.77 -11.52
N GLY A 275 -7.39 3.95 -10.27
CA GLY A 275 -6.83 5.00 -9.40
C GLY A 275 -5.45 4.64 -8.87
N ASP A 276 -4.37 5.11 -9.50
CA ASP A 276 -2.99 4.70 -9.17
C ASP A 276 -2.24 5.86 -8.51
N LEU A 277 -2.29 5.91 -7.17
CA LEU A 277 -1.84 7.04 -6.35
C LEU A 277 -0.76 6.63 -5.35
N PHE A 278 0.38 7.33 -5.37
CA PHE A 278 1.57 6.96 -4.60
C PHE A 278 2.02 8.09 -3.68
N LEU A 279 2.45 7.77 -2.48
CA LEU A 279 3.02 8.72 -1.52
C LEU A 279 4.30 8.14 -0.92
N CYS A 280 5.32 8.97 -0.75
CA CYS A 280 6.52 8.62 0.00
C CYS A 280 6.73 9.62 1.12
N PHE A 281 7.18 9.16 2.29
CA PHE A 281 7.68 10.01 3.37
C PHE A 281 9.03 9.53 3.90
N SER A 282 9.83 10.46 4.44
CA SER A 282 11.09 10.17 5.12
C SER A 282 10.97 10.44 6.62
N SER A 283 11.32 9.46 7.44
CA SER A 283 11.35 9.56 8.90
C SER A 283 12.60 10.27 9.47
N HIS A 284 13.51 10.70 8.59
CA HIS A 284 14.83 11.20 8.97
C HIS A 284 14.78 12.62 9.53
N ASN A 285 14.39 13.58 8.69
CA ASN A 285 14.28 14.98 9.08
C ASN A 285 12.98 15.21 9.87
N ARG A 286 13.10 15.97 10.95
CA ARG A 286 11.98 16.37 11.81
C ARG A 286 11.77 17.88 11.70
N VAL A 287 10.54 18.31 11.44
CA VAL A 287 10.16 19.73 11.37
C VAL A 287 9.15 20.03 12.49
N PRO A 288 9.62 20.18 13.75
CA PRO A 288 8.75 20.58 14.86
C PRO A 288 8.23 22.00 14.69
N ARG A 289 7.02 22.27 15.14
CA ARG A 289 6.47 23.63 15.11
C ARG A 289 7.13 24.55 16.14
N GLY A 290 6.97 25.86 15.95
CA GLY A 290 7.43 26.90 16.87
C GLY A 290 8.87 27.38 16.64
N ARG A 291 9.55 26.89 15.60
CA ARG A 291 10.87 27.35 15.19
C ARG A 291 10.80 27.97 13.80
N ALA A 292 11.47 29.11 13.61
CA ALA A 292 11.45 29.85 12.35
C ALA A 292 12.36 29.24 11.26
N ILE A 293 13.48 28.63 11.66
CA ILE A 293 14.49 28.08 10.74
C ILE A 293 14.93 26.71 11.24
N HIS A 294 14.88 25.70 10.37
CA HIS A 294 15.30 24.33 10.67
C HIS A 294 16.54 23.96 9.87
N PRO A 295 17.62 23.46 10.50
CA PRO A 295 18.63 22.73 9.76
C PRO A 295 18.04 21.39 9.28
N VAL A 296 18.27 21.04 8.02
CA VAL A 296 17.82 19.78 7.44
C VAL A 296 18.98 19.11 6.71
N GLU A 297 19.01 17.78 6.73
CA GLU A 297 19.91 17.00 5.90
C GLU A 297 19.22 16.68 4.58
N MET A 298 19.94 16.84 3.48
CA MET A 298 19.48 16.44 2.16
C MET A 298 20.49 15.46 1.57
N MET A 299 20.02 14.28 1.19
CA MET A 299 20.83 13.31 0.44
C MET A 299 21.22 13.92 -0.90
N ASP A 300 22.48 13.72 -1.30
CA ASP A 300 22.91 14.08 -2.65
C ASP A 300 22.06 13.35 -3.72
N PRO A 301 21.56 14.05 -4.76
CA PRO A 301 20.71 13.44 -5.78
C PRO A 301 21.29 12.21 -6.49
N GLU A 302 22.61 12.12 -6.70
CA GLU A 302 23.26 10.98 -7.36
C GLU A 302 23.28 9.75 -6.43
N SER A 303 23.27 9.98 -5.12
CA SER A 303 23.23 8.91 -4.11
C SER A 303 21.86 8.25 -3.95
N MET A 304 20.83 8.71 -4.66
CA MET A 304 19.45 8.20 -4.52
C MET A 304 19.16 6.94 -5.33
N THR A 305 19.96 6.59 -6.33
CA THR A 305 19.69 5.45 -7.22
C THR A 305 19.44 4.12 -6.47
N PRO A 306 20.22 3.74 -5.44
CA PRO A 306 19.92 2.54 -4.64
C PRO A 306 18.57 2.60 -3.91
N LEU A 307 18.10 3.80 -3.52
CA LEU A 307 16.77 3.97 -2.90
C LEU A 307 15.66 3.79 -3.93
N PHE A 308 15.88 4.21 -5.17
CA PHE A 308 14.91 3.98 -6.24
C PHE A 308 14.72 2.50 -6.53
N GLU A 309 15.81 1.74 -6.65
CA GLU A 309 15.75 0.29 -6.80
C GLU A 309 15.01 -0.37 -5.63
N ALA A 310 15.34 0.04 -4.40
CA ALA A 310 14.67 -0.44 -3.19
C ALA A 310 13.15 -0.16 -3.20
N ALA A 311 12.73 1.02 -3.67
CA ALA A 311 11.33 1.38 -3.79
C ALA A 311 10.60 0.52 -4.84
N VAL A 312 11.23 0.24 -5.98
CA VAL A 312 10.65 -0.63 -7.02
C VAL A 312 10.45 -2.04 -6.49
N GLU A 313 11.51 -2.66 -5.93
CA GLU A 313 11.44 -4.03 -5.42
C GLU A 313 10.48 -4.17 -4.23
N ALA A 314 10.45 -3.18 -3.33
CA ALA A 314 9.52 -3.19 -2.20
C ALA A 314 8.07 -3.06 -2.67
N THR A 315 7.77 -2.21 -3.66
CA THR A 315 6.41 -2.09 -4.21
C THR A 315 5.97 -3.36 -4.93
N GLU A 316 6.81 -3.93 -5.81
CA GLU A 316 6.50 -5.19 -6.50
C GLU A 316 6.18 -6.29 -5.47
N GLU A 317 7.06 -6.49 -4.49
CA GLU A 317 6.85 -7.54 -3.49
C GLU A 317 5.66 -7.28 -2.57
N ALA A 318 5.38 -6.02 -2.22
CA ALA A 318 4.21 -5.67 -1.41
C ALA A 318 2.89 -6.01 -2.13
N ILE A 319 2.79 -5.75 -3.44
CA ILE A 319 1.61 -6.13 -4.24
C ILE A 319 1.47 -7.66 -4.27
N LEU A 320 2.57 -8.37 -4.53
CA LEU A 320 2.56 -9.83 -4.55
C LEU A 320 2.22 -10.43 -3.19
N ASN A 321 2.68 -9.83 -2.09
CA ASN A 321 2.30 -10.26 -0.73
C ASN A 321 0.83 -9.99 -0.43
N ALA A 322 0.24 -8.89 -0.92
CA ALA A 322 -1.20 -8.66 -0.77
C ALA A 322 -2.02 -9.82 -1.36
N VAL A 323 -1.70 -10.23 -2.58
CA VAL A 323 -2.41 -11.30 -3.29
C VAL A 323 -2.09 -12.69 -2.69
N THR A 324 -0.84 -12.96 -2.33
CA THR A 324 -0.43 -14.25 -1.73
C THR A 324 -0.89 -14.44 -0.28
N MET A 325 -1.20 -13.36 0.44
CA MET A 325 -1.78 -13.44 1.79
C MET A 325 -3.31 -13.38 1.80
N ALA A 326 -3.93 -12.87 0.74
CA ALA A 326 -5.39 -12.79 0.62
C ALA A 326 -6.10 -14.15 0.61
N GLU A 327 -7.26 -14.22 1.25
CA GLU A 327 -8.10 -15.41 1.34
C GLU A 327 -9.39 -15.26 0.52
N THR A 328 -9.95 -16.35 0.02
CA THR A 328 -11.21 -16.29 -0.75
C THR A 328 -12.30 -15.60 0.05
N MET A 329 -12.99 -14.65 -0.58
CA MET A 329 -14.02 -13.85 0.08
C MET A 329 -15.32 -13.87 -0.71
N ARG A 330 -16.42 -14.15 0.00
CA ARG A 330 -17.78 -13.91 -0.50
C ARG A 330 -18.19 -12.48 -0.14
N GLY A 331 -18.62 -11.72 -1.15
CA GLY A 331 -19.12 -10.36 -1.05
C GLY A 331 -20.63 -10.28 -1.23
N ARG A 332 -21.11 -9.05 -1.46
CA ARG A 332 -22.52 -8.76 -1.79
C ARG A 332 -22.97 -9.53 -3.04
N GLU A 333 -24.27 -9.74 -3.16
CA GLU A 333 -24.89 -10.35 -4.35
C GLU A 333 -24.32 -11.74 -4.70
N GLY A 334 -23.75 -12.44 -3.72
CA GLY A 334 -23.16 -13.77 -3.91
C GLY A 334 -21.82 -13.79 -4.63
N ARG A 335 -21.25 -12.62 -4.97
CA ARG A 335 -19.95 -12.48 -5.65
C ARG A 335 -18.83 -13.12 -4.85
N ILE A 336 -17.86 -13.71 -5.54
CA ILE A 336 -16.74 -14.40 -4.92
C ILE A 336 -15.44 -13.91 -5.55
N ALA A 337 -14.52 -13.40 -4.73
CA ALA A 337 -13.14 -13.21 -5.13
C ALA A 337 -12.29 -14.37 -4.61
N HIS A 338 -11.77 -15.19 -5.52
CA HIS A 338 -10.98 -16.36 -5.17
C HIS A 338 -9.54 -15.98 -4.80
N ALA A 339 -9.00 -16.60 -3.75
CA ALA A 339 -7.58 -16.50 -3.44
C ALA A 339 -6.73 -17.12 -4.56
N LEU A 340 -5.56 -16.54 -4.79
CA LEU A 340 -4.55 -17.09 -5.71
C LEU A 340 -4.10 -18.49 -5.23
N PRO A 341 -4.17 -19.56 -6.06
CA PRO A 341 -3.73 -20.90 -5.66
C PRO A 341 -2.20 -20.99 -5.55
N LEU A 342 -1.68 -21.01 -4.31
CA LEU A 342 -0.24 -20.85 -4.06
C LEU A 342 0.62 -22.05 -4.50
N ASP A 343 0.06 -23.25 -4.42
CA ASP A 343 0.66 -24.48 -4.95
C ASP A 343 0.89 -24.36 -6.46
N ARG A 344 -0.14 -23.92 -7.19
CA ARG A 344 -0.05 -23.69 -8.64
C ARG A 344 0.96 -22.61 -8.98
N VAL A 345 1.00 -21.51 -8.22
CA VAL A 345 2.01 -20.46 -8.37
C VAL A 345 3.43 -21.02 -8.23
N ALA A 346 3.67 -21.82 -7.17
CA ALA A 346 4.98 -22.42 -6.93
C ALA A 346 5.39 -23.34 -8.09
N ASP A 347 4.47 -24.19 -8.57
CA ASP A 347 4.71 -25.10 -9.69
C ASP A 347 5.03 -24.35 -10.99
N ILE A 348 4.23 -23.33 -11.33
CA ILE A 348 4.40 -22.52 -12.54
C ILE A 348 5.75 -21.81 -12.54
N VAL A 349 6.11 -21.18 -11.41
CA VAL A 349 7.37 -20.43 -11.30
C VAL A 349 8.57 -21.37 -11.30
N ALA A 350 8.47 -22.54 -10.65
CA ALA A 350 9.52 -23.56 -10.69
C ALA A 350 9.74 -24.11 -12.10
N ALA A 351 8.66 -24.46 -12.81
CA ALA A 351 8.73 -24.96 -14.19
C ALA A 351 9.36 -23.94 -15.14
N HIS A 352 9.02 -22.66 -15.00
CA HIS A 352 9.59 -21.60 -15.83
C HIS A 352 11.10 -21.43 -15.60
N ARG A 353 11.55 -21.50 -14.33
CA ARG A 353 12.99 -21.43 -13.99
C ARG A 353 13.80 -22.58 -14.58
N VAL A 354 13.23 -23.79 -14.68
CA VAL A 354 13.90 -24.94 -15.32
C VAL A 354 14.08 -24.69 -16.82
N GLN A 355 13.05 -24.21 -17.50
CA GLN A 355 13.10 -23.96 -18.96
C GLN A 355 14.11 -22.89 -19.35
N VAL A 356 14.33 -21.88 -18.51
CA VAL A 356 15.35 -20.84 -18.76
C VAL A 356 16.76 -21.40 -18.60
N LYS A 357 16.99 -22.36 -17.69
CA LYS A 357 18.30 -22.99 -17.47
C LYS A 357 18.67 -24.02 -18.54
N SER A 358 17.69 -24.58 -19.25
CA SER A 358 17.90 -25.59 -20.29
C SER A 358 18.05 -25.03 -21.70
N ARG A 359 18.13 -23.69 -21.85
CA ARG A 359 18.40 -22.97 -23.10
C ARG A 359 19.75 -22.28 -23.03
#